data_AF-A0A961B3I7-F1
#
_entry.id   AF-A0A961B3I7-F1
#
_cell.length_a   1.000
_cell.length_b   1.000
_cell.length_c   1.000
_cell.angle_alpha   90.00
_cell.angle_beta   90.00
_cell.angle_gamma   90.00
#
_symmetry.space_group_name_H-M   'P 1'
#
loop_
_entity.id
_entity.type
_entity.pdbx_description
1 polymer ?
#
loop_
_entity_poly.entity_id
_entity_poly.type
_entity_poly.pdbx_seq_one_letter_code
_entity_poly.pdbx_strand_id
1 'polypeptide(L)'
;MKRIFSLFGLFLMVAFPAFADDLATVEKSGTLLFSDTFERDEPTSDQETIGEGWTSNSAWRAKGKKQVDLKDGAMHVTRVPEADHGVAIFHDVAFQDGAVQLRFQLGEGDDLGVDFVDRELKTVHAGHLCMGRVTL
;
A
#
# COMPACT_ATOMS: atom_id res chain seq x y z
N MET A 1 -2.29 19.47 -64.96
CA MET A 1 -2.93 19.45 -63.61
C MET A 1 -2.47 18.20 -62.87
N LYS A 2 -1.60 18.33 -61.86
CA LYS A 2 -1.10 17.21 -61.05
C LYS A 2 -2.04 17.01 -59.87
N ARG A 3 -2.70 15.84 -59.77
CA ARG A 3 -3.55 15.48 -58.62
C ARG A 3 -2.65 14.80 -57.58
N ILE A 4 -2.42 15.49 -56.46
CA ILE A 4 -1.75 14.94 -55.27
C ILE A 4 -2.83 14.24 -54.47
N PHE A 5 -2.76 12.91 -54.38
CA PHE A 5 -3.58 12.15 -53.43
C PHE A 5 -2.89 12.21 -52.06
N SER A 6 -3.47 12.98 -51.14
CA SER A 6 -3.06 12.99 -49.74
C SER A 6 -3.69 11.76 -49.06
N LEU A 7 -2.88 10.75 -48.76
CA LEU A 7 -3.30 9.66 -47.87
C LEU A 7 -3.34 10.22 -46.44
N PHE A 8 -4.55 10.43 -45.92
CA PHE A 8 -4.77 10.67 -44.49
C PHE A 8 -4.75 9.32 -43.79
N GLY A 9 -3.63 8.98 -43.15
CA GLY A 9 -3.52 7.78 -42.32
C GLY A 9 -4.34 7.97 -41.05
N LEU A 10 -5.45 7.24 -40.92
CA LEU A 10 -6.24 7.16 -39.70
C LEU A 10 -5.46 6.29 -38.69
N PHE A 11 -4.77 6.92 -37.74
CA PHE A 11 -4.13 6.23 -36.63
C PHE A 11 -5.20 5.90 -35.58
N LEU A 12 -5.70 4.67 -35.59
CA LEU A 12 -6.63 4.17 -34.58
C LEU A 12 -5.83 3.95 -33.28
N MET A 13 -5.90 4.89 -32.33
CA MET A 13 -5.43 4.66 -30.97
C MET A 13 -6.34 3.60 -30.34
N VAL A 14 -5.87 2.35 -30.31
CA VAL A 14 -6.46 1.32 -29.45
C VAL A 14 -6.06 1.67 -28.03
N ALA A 15 -6.97 2.27 -27.28
CA ALA A 15 -6.83 2.44 -25.84
C ALA A 15 -6.91 1.03 -25.22
N PHE A 16 -5.77 0.49 -24.78
CA PHE A 16 -5.73 -0.75 -24.01
C PHE A 16 -6.35 -0.49 -22.63
N PRO A 17 -7.47 -1.16 -22.26
CA PRO A 17 -8.03 -1.07 -20.93
C PRO A 17 -7.25 -2.03 -20.02
N ALA A 18 -5.95 -1.78 -19.81
CA ALA A 18 -5.06 -2.76 -19.18
C ALA A 18 -5.33 -2.95 -17.67
N PHE A 19 -5.94 -1.98 -16.97
CA PHE A 19 -6.01 -2.03 -15.51
C PHE A 19 -7.19 -2.82 -14.92
N ALA A 20 -8.31 -2.97 -15.65
CA ALA A 20 -9.47 -3.70 -15.12
C ALA A 20 -9.28 -5.23 -15.19
N ASP A 21 -8.36 -5.71 -16.03
CA ASP A 21 -8.12 -7.13 -16.25
C ASP A 21 -7.21 -7.74 -15.18
N ASP A 22 -6.32 -6.94 -14.58
CA ASP A 22 -5.31 -7.41 -13.64
C ASP A 22 -5.92 -7.89 -12.31
N LEU A 23 -6.87 -7.15 -11.73
CA LEU A 23 -7.53 -7.57 -10.48
C LEU A 23 -8.36 -8.84 -10.69
N ALA A 24 -9.14 -8.90 -11.77
CA ALA A 24 -9.91 -10.10 -12.12
C ALA A 24 -8.99 -11.30 -12.40
N THR A 25 -7.81 -11.07 -12.99
CA THR A 25 -6.81 -12.09 -13.24
C THR A 25 -6.20 -12.60 -11.92
N VAL A 26 -5.86 -11.71 -10.99
CA VAL A 26 -5.35 -12.08 -9.66
C VAL A 26 -6.43 -12.81 -8.85
N GLU A 27 -7.68 -12.38 -8.88
CA GLU A 27 -8.78 -13.09 -8.21
C GLU A 27 -9.01 -14.49 -8.79
N LYS A 28 -8.84 -14.65 -10.11
CA LYS A 28 -9.07 -15.93 -10.80
C LYS A 28 -7.91 -16.91 -10.68
N SER A 29 -6.67 -16.41 -10.67
CA SER A 29 -5.46 -17.25 -10.85
C SER A 29 -4.36 -16.99 -9.82
N GLY A 30 -4.50 -15.97 -8.97
CA GLY A 30 -3.59 -15.69 -7.88
C GLY A 30 -3.72 -16.70 -6.74
N THR A 31 -2.63 -16.85 -5.98
CA THR A 31 -2.62 -17.57 -4.71
C THR A 31 -2.67 -16.55 -3.58
N LEU A 32 -3.64 -16.67 -2.67
CA LEU A 32 -3.66 -15.84 -1.48
C LEU A 32 -2.45 -16.16 -0.60
N LEU A 33 -1.52 -15.21 -0.49
CA LEU A 33 -0.32 -15.36 0.35
C LEU A 33 -0.56 -14.90 1.78
N PHE A 34 -1.35 -13.84 1.94
CA PHE A 34 -1.64 -13.23 3.24
C PHE A 34 -2.95 -12.44 3.18
N SER A 35 -3.70 -12.45 4.28
CA SER A 35 -4.87 -11.60 4.49
C SER A 35 -5.06 -11.32 5.97
N ASP A 36 -5.43 -10.09 6.30
CA ASP A 36 -5.77 -9.71 7.67
C ASP A 36 -7.00 -8.78 7.64
N THR A 37 -8.04 -9.14 8.39
CA THR A 37 -9.26 -8.33 8.52
C THR A 37 -9.16 -7.31 9.65
N PHE A 38 -8.16 -7.44 10.52
CA PHE A 38 -8.02 -6.66 11.76
C PHE A 38 -9.22 -6.77 12.72
N GLU A 39 -10.01 -7.86 12.62
CA GLU A 39 -11.12 -8.16 13.53
C GLU A 39 -10.62 -8.72 14.87
N ARG A 40 -9.87 -7.89 15.61
CA ARG A 40 -9.38 -8.17 16.96
C ARG A 40 -9.11 -6.87 17.70
N ASP A 41 -9.15 -6.94 19.03
CA ASP A 41 -8.80 -5.82 19.90
C ASP A 41 -7.41 -6.02 20.50
N GLU A 42 -6.70 -4.93 20.76
CA GLU A 42 -5.45 -5.00 21.52
C GLU A 42 -5.70 -5.27 23.01
N PRO A 43 -4.85 -6.09 23.66
CA PRO A 43 -5.06 -6.51 25.05
C PRO A 43 -4.86 -5.39 26.07
N THR A 44 -4.09 -4.36 25.71
CA THR A 44 -3.88 -3.17 26.55
C THR A 44 -3.97 -1.88 25.74
N SER A 45 -4.38 -0.80 26.39
CA SER A 45 -4.54 0.50 25.73
C SER A 45 -3.21 1.23 25.49
N ASP A 46 -2.15 0.83 26.18
CA ASP A 46 -0.86 1.56 26.27
C ASP A 46 0.26 0.95 25.42
N GLN A 47 0.09 -0.27 24.90
CA GLN A 47 1.11 -0.99 24.13
C GLN A 47 0.53 -1.48 22.82
N GLU A 48 1.29 -1.33 21.73
CA GLU A 48 0.94 -1.88 20.42
C GLU A 48 1.13 -3.39 20.44
N THR A 49 0.06 -4.13 20.15
CA THR A 49 0.06 -5.58 20.04
C THR A 49 -0.69 -6.02 18.78
N ILE A 50 -0.27 -5.47 17.64
CA ILE A 50 -0.94 -5.62 16.33
C ILE A 50 -1.11 -7.10 15.95
N GLY A 51 -0.11 -7.94 16.26
CA GLY A 51 -0.15 -9.39 16.02
C GLY A 51 -0.02 -9.77 14.55
N GLU A 52 -0.17 -11.06 14.25
CA GLU A 52 -0.16 -11.63 12.89
C GLU A 52 1.06 -11.25 12.01
N GLY A 53 2.21 -10.96 12.63
CA GLY A 53 3.45 -10.59 11.93
C GLY A 53 3.60 -9.09 11.63
N TRP A 54 2.60 -8.27 11.96
CA TRP A 54 2.69 -6.82 11.84
C TRP A 54 3.59 -6.20 12.90
N THR A 55 4.35 -5.19 12.50
CA THR A 55 5.14 -4.33 13.39
C THR A 55 4.99 -2.87 13.00
N SER A 56 5.40 -1.95 13.88
CA SER A 56 5.39 -0.51 13.59
C SER A 56 6.74 0.13 13.88
N ASN A 57 6.88 1.38 13.45
CA ASN A 57 8.03 2.22 13.79
C ASN A 57 7.91 2.98 15.12
N SER A 58 6.83 2.80 15.88
CA SER A 58 6.52 3.60 17.08
C SER A 58 7.61 3.54 18.15
N ALA A 59 8.26 2.38 18.32
CA ALA A 59 9.33 2.20 19.30
C ALA A 59 10.49 3.18 19.11
N TRP A 60 10.84 3.53 17.86
CA TRP A 60 11.96 4.42 17.56
C TRP A 60 11.57 5.76 16.93
N ARG A 61 10.35 5.90 16.39
CA ARG A 61 9.84 7.15 15.81
C ARG A 61 8.92 7.94 16.72
N ALA A 62 8.37 7.30 17.75
CA ALA A 62 7.44 7.91 18.71
C ALA A 62 7.86 7.70 20.18
N LYS A 63 9.14 7.40 20.43
CA LYS A 63 9.68 7.17 21.79
C LYS A 63 8.93 6.05 22.54
N GLY A 64 8.47 5.04 21.81
CA GLY A 64 7.69 3.94 22.38
C GLY A 64 6.22 4.25 22.64
N LYS A 65 5.74 5.45 22.31
CA LYS A 65 4.31 5.75 22.40
C LYS A 65 3.54 5.07 21.28
N LYS A 66 2.42 4.46 21.64
CA LYS A 66 1.45 3.85 20.72
C LYS A 66 0.93 4.87 19.69
N GLN A 67 0.92 4.45 18.44
CA GLN A 67 0.38 5.16 17.27
C GLN A 67 -0.53 4.27 16.41
N VAL A 68 -0.47 2.95 16.59
CA VAL A 68 -1.32 1.96 15.91
C VAL A 68 -2.22 1.29 16.94
N ASP A 69 -3.50 1.13 16.64
CA ASP A 69 -4.48 0.50 17.53
C ASP A 69 -5.40 -0.41 16.71
N LEU A 70 -5.79 -1.55 17.26
CA LEU A 70 -6.81 -2.42 16.66
C LEU A 70 -8.07 -2.33 17.50
N LYS A 71 -9.14 -1.84 16.89
CA LYS A 71 -10.46 -1.68 17.51
C LYS A 71 -11.53 -1.57 16.44
N ASP A 72 -12.77 -1.88 16.80
CA ASP A 72 -13.94 -1.71 15.92
C ASP A 72 -13.78 -2.42 14.56
N GLY A 73 -13.01 -3.51 14.50
CA GLY A 73 -12.75 -4.28 13.28
C GLY A 73 -11.82 -3.58 12.28
N ALA A 74 -11.00 -2.63 12.72
CA ALA A 74 -10.06 -1.91 11.87
C ALA A 74 -8.73 -1.60 12.58
N MET A 75 -7.70 -1.38 11.77
CA MET A 75 -6.46 -0.76 12.22
C MET A 75 -6.61 0.77 12.18
N HIS A 76 -6.44 1.41 13.33
CA HIS A 76 -6.43 2.85 13.49
C HIS A 76 -4.99 3.33 13.61
N VAL A 77 -4.63 4.33 12.80
CA VAL A 77 -3.28 4.89 12.75
C VAL A 77 -3.36 6.36 13.09
N THR A 78 -2.62 6.80 14.10
CA THR A 78 -2.59 8.19 14.54
C THR A 78 -1.18 8.56 14.96
N ARG A 79 -0.58 9.52 14.25
CA ARG A 79 0.73 10.04 14.63
C ARG A 79 0.63 10.85 15.92
N VAL A 80 1.47 10.54 16.90
CA VAL A 80 1.56 11.34 18.13
C VAL A 80 2.40 12.61 17.92
N PRO A 81 2.15 13.71 18.66
CA PRO A 81 2.87 14.98 18.47
C PRO A 81 4.39 14.88 18.65
N GLU A 82 4.87 13.99 19.51
CA GLU A 82 6.30 13.83 19.76
C GLU A 82 7.03 12.95 18.74
N ALA A 83 6.29 12.41 17.76
CA ALA A 83 6.89 11.59 16.72
C ALA A 83 7.68 12.44 15.72
N ASP A 84 8.87 11.98 15.36
CA ASP A 84 9.76 12.70 14.41
C ASP A 84 9.50 12.33 12.95
N HIS A 85 8.58 11.39 12.70
CA HIS A 85 8.24 10.87 11.38
C HIS A 85 6.75 10.44 11.32
N GLY A 86 6.23 10.21 10.11
CA GLY A 86 4.96 9.51 9.90
C GLY A 86 4.98 8.06 10.40
N VAL A 87 3.81 7.53 10.76
CA VAL A 87 3.67 6.15 11.21
C VAL A 87 3.94 5.22 10.04
N ALA A 88 4.83 4.24 10.23
CA ALA A 88 5.09 3.19 9.26
C ALA A 88 4.80 1.85 9.92
N ILE A 89 4.08 1.00 9.20
CA ILE A 89 3.62 -0.31 9.63
C ILE A 89 4.18 -1.31 8.61
N PHE A 90 4.76 -2.39 9.10
CA PHE A 90 5.49 -3.37 8.30
C PHE A 90 4.89 -4.75 8.46
N HIS A 91 4.84 -5.49 7.36
CA HIS A 91 4.56 -6.92 7.32
C HIS A 91 5.36 -7.55 6.19
N ASP A 92 6.02 -8.67 6.49
CA ASP A 92 6.84 -9.36 5.51
C ASP A 92 5.98 -10.38 4.75
N VAL A 93 5.74 -10.12 3.47
CA VAL A 93 5.10 -11.06 2.54
C VAL A 93 5.98 -11.15 1.30
N ALA A 94 6.48 -12.36 1.01
CA ALA A 94 7.29 -12.61 -0.17
C ALA A 94 6.39 -12.83 -1.39
N PHE A 95 6.42 -11.91 -2.36
CA PHE A 95 5.82 -12.09 -3.68
C PHE A 95 6.66 -11.37 -4.75
N GLN A 96 6.51 -11.80 -6.00
CA GLN A 96 7.23 -11.22 -7.15
C GLN A 96 6.26 -10.49 -8.08
N ASP A 97 5.28 -11.21 -8.60
CA ASP A 97 4.15 -10.67 -9.37
C ASP A 97 2.88 -10.90 -8.56
N GLY A 98 2.11 -9.84 -8.28
CA GLY A 98 0.93 -9.95 -7.46
C GLY A 98 0.15 -8.65 -7.32
N ALA A 99 -0.94 -8.70 -6.56
CA ALA A 99 -1.71 -7.53 -6.17
C ALA A 99 -1.87 -7.47 -4.66
N VAL A 100 -1.95 -6.25 -4.13
CA VAL A 100 -2.34 -5.98 -2.75
C VAL A 100 -3.63 -5.17 -2.79
N GLN A 101 -4.60 -5.62 -2.01
CA GLN A 101 -5.88 -4.95 -1.84
C GLN A 101 -5.99 -4.43 -0.42
N LEU A 102 -6.36 -3.16 -0.26
CA LEU A 102 -6.59 -2.54 1.04
C LEU A 102 -7.94 -1.82 1.04
N ARG A 103 -8.65 -1.90 2.16
CA ARG A 103 -9.79 -1.03 2.47
C ARG A 103 -9.33 -0.03 3.53
N PHE A 104 -9.41 1.25 3.21
CA PHE A 104 -8.92 2.33 4.07
C PHE A 104 -9.91 3.50 4.10
N GLN A 105 -9.73 4.37 5.09
CA GLN A 105 -10.44 5.64 5.23
C GLN A 105 -9.42 6.74 5.53
N LEU A 106 -9.53 7.87 4.83
CA LEU A 106 -8.71 9.06 5.06
C LEU A 106 -9.58 10.19 5.59
N GLY A 107 -9.07 10.95 6.56
CA GLY A 107 -9.60 12.24 6.98
C GLY A 107 -8.96 13.41 6.22
N GLU A 108 -9.46 14.61 6.46
CA GLU A 108 -8.88 15.82 5.88
C GLU A 108 -7.42 16.00 6.31
N GLY A 109 -6.52 16.10 5.33
CA GLY A 109 -5.08 16.25 5.56
C GLY A 109 -4.31 14.93 5.70
N ASP A 110 -5.00 13.78 5.70
CA ASP A 110 -4.36 12.47 5.76
C ASP A 110 -3.84 12.03 4.37
N ASP A 111 -2.78 11.21 4.38
CA ASP A 111 -2.28 10.48 3.23
C ASP A 111 -1.99 9.01 3.58
N LEU A 112 -2.03 8.15 2.56
CA LEU A 112 -1.63 6.74 2.68
C LEU A 112 -0.57 6.43 1.63
N GLY A 113 0.60 6.00 2.11
CA GLY A 113 1.64 5.36 1.29
C GLY A 113 1.58 3.84 1.44
N VAL A 114 1.57 3.13 0.32
CA VAL A 114 1.76 1.67 0.25
C VAL A 114 3.10 1.44 -0.44
N ASP A 115 4.14 1.20 0.36
CA ASP A 115 5.51 0.97 -0.09
C ASP A 115 5.78 -0.54 -0.27
N PHE A 116 6.29 -0.90 -1.43
CA PHE A 116 6.83 -2.23 -1.71
C PHE A 116 8.34 -2.19 -1.59
N VAL A 117 8.88 -2.95 -0.64
CA VAL A 117 10.29 -2.84 -0.23
C VAL A 117 10.95 -4.20 -0.25
N ASP A 118 12.09 -4.30 -0.93
CA ASP A 118 13.05 -5.40 -0.78
C ASP A 118 14.29 -4.88 -0.05
N ARG A 119 14.34 -5.09 1.27
CA ARG A 119 15.44 -4.62 2.13
C ARG A 119 16.76 -5.33 1.85
N GLU A 120 16.75 -6.45 1.13
CA GLU A 120 17.95 -7.18 0.73
C GLU A 120 18.58 -6.59 -0.54
N LEU A 121 17.80 -5.92 -1.38
CA LEU A 121 18.27 -5.26 -2.60
C LEU A 121 19.10 -4.00 -2.32
N LYS A 122 20.40 -4.19 -2.08
CA LYS A 122 21.33 -3.10 -1.71
C LYS A 122 21.61 -2.06 -2.81
N THR A 123 21.17 -2.31 -4.05
CA THR A 123 21.30 -1.35 -5.16
C THR A 123 20.23 -0.27 -5.14
N VAL A 124 19.20 -0.40 -4.30
CA VAL A 124 18.09 0.54 -4.15
C VAL A 124 18.10 1.12 -2.74
N HIS A 125 17.82 2.42 -2.60
CA HIS A 125 17.87 3.10 -1.31
C HIS A 125 16.84 2.51 -0.34
N ALA A 126 17.33 1.89 0.74
CA ALA A 126 16.54 1.17 1.75
C ALA A 126 15.58 0.10 1.17
N GLY A 127 15.77 -0.29 -0.10
CA GLY A 127 14.97 -1.31 -0.77
C GLY A 127 13.65 -0.85 -1.39
N HIS A 128 13.29 0.44 -1.37
CA HIS A 128 12.00 0.92 -1.89
C HIS A 128 11.87 0.72 -3.41
N LEU A 129 11.13 -0.29 -3.84
CA LEU A 129 10.96 -0.66 -5.24
C LEU A 129 9.93 0.23 -5.93
N CYS A 130 8.76 0.39 -5.31
CA CYS A 130 7.71 1.28 -5.76
C CYS A 130 6.78 1.67 -4.59
N MET A 131 6.04 2.75 -4.78
CA MET A 131 5.08 3.25 -3.79
C MET A 131 3.80 3.68 -4.50
N GLY A 132 2.66 3.19 -4.00
CA GLY A 132 1.35 3.77 -4.28
C GLY A 132 1.05 4.85 -3.25
N ARG A 133 0.59 6.03 -3.67
CA ARG A 133 0.17 7.10 -2.76
C ARG A 133 -1.28 7.46 -3.02
N VAL A 134 -2.06 7.53 -1.95
CA VAL A 134 -3.44 8.03 -1.96
C VAL A 134 -3.53 9.25 -1.07
N THR A 135 -4.17 10.30 -1.58
CA THR A 135 -4.49 11.54 -0.86
C THR A 135 -5.93 11.94 -1.18
N LEU A 136 -6.56 12.73 -0.31
CA LEU A 136 -7.84 13.38 -0.61
C LEU A 136 -7.67 14.62 -1.51
#